data_AF-A0A444XR98-F1
#
_entry.id   AF-A0A444XR98-F1
#
_cell.length_a   1.000
_cell.length_b   1.000
_cell.length_c   1.000
_cell.angle_alpha   90.00
_cell.angle_beta   90.00
_cell.angle_gamma   90.00
#
_symmetry.space_group_name_H-M   'P 1'
#
loop_
_entity.id
_entity.type
_entity.pdbx_description
1 polymer ?
#
loop_
_entity_poly.entity_id
_entity_poly.type
_entity_poly.pdbx_seq_one_letter_code
_entity_poly.pdbx_strand_id
1 'polypeptide(L)'
;MKSVVEYFQEMYGFTIQYTHLPCLQVGNQNKANYLPMEACKIVEGQRYTKRLNEKQITALLKVTCQRPRDRKNDILRTVQHNSYNKDPYAKEFGLKISEKLASVEARILPAPWLKYHESGKEKNCLPQVGQWNMMNKFGNLSYGFQANTWLVPPFIAKSPSNFVALPAEDESWGGNGGGQGRNGEYELRQWALDFVVLASLSCKTEEERVVRDRKAFLLHSRFVDILIFMAIKAIKHVMKSNIKNESNSPSSILHEERIGDLSGVVKCDIRNGNRV
;
A
#
# COMPACT_ATOMS: atom_id res chain seq x y z
N MET A 1 44.73 -8.90 -35.61
CA MET A 1 43.76 -8.71 -34.51
C MET A 1 43.94 -9.90 -33.59
N LYS A 2 44.39 -9.70 -32.33
CA LYS A 2 44.62 -10.81 -31.39
C LYS A 2 43.37 -11.01 -30.54
N SER A 3 43.03 -12.26 -30.25
CA SER A 3 41.95 -12.56 -29.32
C SER A 3 42.38 -12.24 -27.87
N VAL A 4 41.41 -12.04 -26.97
CA VAL A 4 41.70 -11.84 -25.54
C VAL A 4 42.43 -13.07 -24.97
N VAL A 5 42.08 -14.27 -25.45
CA VAL A 5 42.73 -15.53 -25.05
C VAL A 5 44.20 -15.55 -25.44
N GLU A 6 44.51 -15.23 -26.70
CA GLU A 6 45.90 -15.14 -27.18
C GLU A 6 46.70 -14.09 -26.41
N TYR A 7 46.11 -12.91 -26.21
CA TYR A 7 46.77 -11.83 -25.48
C TYR A 7 47.12 -12.22 -24.04
N PHE A 8 46.20 -12.86 -23.32
CA PHE A 8 46.44 -13.28 -21.93
C PHE A 8 47.45 -14.44 -21.84
N GLN A 9 47.43 -15.36 -22.79
CA GLN A 9 48.41 -16.44 -22.86
C GLN A 9 49.82 -15.91 -23.16
N GLU A 10 49.97 -15.01 -24.12
CA GLU A 10 51.28 -14.49 -24.54
C GLU A 10 51.86 -13.47 -23.54
N MET A 11 51.03 -12.56 -23.01
CA MET A 11 51.52 -11.46 -22.16
C MET A 11 51.61 -11.82 -20.68
N TYR A 12 50.70 -12.67 -20.19
CA TYR A 12 50.61 -13.01 -18.77
C TYR A 12 50.86 -14.49 -18.49
N GLY A 13 51.06 -15.33 -19.52
CA GLY A 13 51.18 -16.78 -19.35
C GLY A 13 49.90 -17.44 -18.81
N PHE A 14 48.75 -16.76 -18.92
CA PHE A 14 47.50 -17.17 -18.29
C PHE A 14 46.59 -17.88 -19.30
N THR A 15 46.41 -19.19 -19.11
CA THR A 15 45.51 -20.00 -19.94
C THR A 15 44.08 -19.92 -19.41
N ILE A 16 43.23 -19.19 -20.14
CA ILE A 16 41.80 -19.05 -19.85
C ILE A 16 41.12 -20.41 -20.09
N GLN A 17 40.46 -20.97 -19.07
CA GLN A 17 39.83 -22.29 -19.18
C GLN A 17 38.42 -22.22 -19.77
N TYR A 18 37.65 -21.19 -19.40
CA TYR A 18 36.26 -21.00 -19.78
C TYR A 18 36.14 -19.98 -20.91
N THR A 19 36.72 -20.31 -22.06
CA THR A 19 36.73 -19.43 -23.26
C THR A 19 35.34 -19.09 -23.82
N HIS A 20 34.30 -19.84 -23.44
CA HIS A 20 32.91 -19.59 -23.83
C HIS A 20 32.25 -18.45 -23.02
N LEU A 21 32.87 -18.00 -21.94
CA LEU A 21 32.34 -16.95 -21.09
C LEU A 21 32.65 -15.55 -21.66
N PRO A 22 31.74 -14.57 -21.50
CA PRO A 22 31.98 -13.20 -21.97
C PRO A 22 33.10 -12.51 -21.16
N CYS A 23 33.74 -11.53 -21.79
CA CYS A 23 34.67 -10.63 -21.10
C CYS A 23 33.92 -9.47 -20.43
N LEU A 24 34.45 -8.99 -19.31
CA LEU A 24 34.04 -7.74 -18.69
C LEU A 24 34.63 -6.58 -19.46
N GLN A 25 33.77 -5.68 -19.95
CA GLN A 25 34.21 -4.41 -20.51
C GLN A 25 34.40 -3.41 -19.36
N VAL A 26 35.62 -2.92 -19.19
CA VAL A 26 35.99 -1.96 -18.14
C VAL A 26 36.62 -0.72 -18.74
N GLY A 27 36.55 0.38 -18.00
CA GLY A 27 37.07 1.68 -18.43
C GLY A 27 36.05 2.52 -19.19
N ASN A 28 36.55 3.50 -19.96
CA ASN A 28 35.73 4.43 -20.73
C ASN A 28 35.24 3.77 -22.03
N GLN A 29 34.06 4.15 -22.51
CA GLN A 29 33.49 3.67 -23.77
C GLN A 29 34.41 3.92 -24.98
N ASN A 30 35.17 5.03 -24.96
CA ASN A 30 36.10 5.40 -26.03
C ASN A 30 37.41 4.58 -26.01
N LYS A 31 37.73 3.90 -24.90
CA LYS A 31 38.91 3.03 -24.77
C LYS A 31 38.54 1.83 -23.91
N ALA A 32 37.71 0.97 -24.50
CA ALA A 32 37.24 -0.24 -23.86
C ALA A 32 38.40 -1.23 -23.63
N ASN A 33 38.57 -1.65 -22.38
CA ASN A 33 39.44 -2.77 -22.03
C ASN A 33 38.58 -3.98 -21.74
N TYR A 34 38.99 -5.15 -22.25
CA TYR A 34 38.27 -6.41 -22.04
C TYR A 34 39.05 -7.30 -21.08
N LEU A 35 38.42 -7.71 -19.99
CA LEU A 35 39.00 -8.59 -18.98
C LEU A 35 38.23 -9.91 -18.93
N PRO A 36 38.89 -11.07 -19.02
CA PRO A 36 38.27 -12.36 -18.74
C PRO A 36 37.69 -12.39 -17.33
N MET A 37 36.49 -12.95 -17.16
CA MET A 37 35.87 -13.06 -15.83
C MET A 37 36.75 -13.87 -14.84
N GLU A 38 37.47 -14.87 -15.32
CA GLU A 38 38.43 -15.67 -14.53
C GLU A 38 39.57 -14.86 -13.94
N ALA A 39 39.98 -13.78 -14.61
CA ALA A 39 41.06 -12.91 -14.16
C ALA A 39 40.57 -11.81 -13.19
N CYS A 40 39.27 -11.78 -12.86
CA CYS A 40 38.65 -10.70 -12.09
C CYS A 40 38.13 -11.18 -10.73
N LYS A 41 38.29 -10.34 -9.70
CA LYS A 41 37.67 -10.51 -8.37
C LYS A 41 36.87 -9.25 -8.02
N ILE A 42 35.71 -9.43 -7.40
CA ILE A 42 34.95 -8.31 -6.85
C ILE A 42 35.73 -7.72 -5.66
N VAL A 43 36.06 -6.43 -5.74
CA VAL A 43 36.77 -5.70 -4.68
C VAL A 43 35.87 -5.58 -3.44
N GLU A 44 36.46 -5.74 -2.26
CA GLU A 44 35.75 -5.64 -0.97
C GLU A 44 35.34 -4.20 -0.64
N GLY A 45 34.39 -4.02 0.29
CA GLY A 45 33.93 -2.69 0.72
C GLY A 45 32.94 -1.99 -0.22
N GLN A 46 32.55 -2.62 -1.33
CA GLN A 46 31.55 -2.07 -2.25
C GLN A 46 30.13 -2.20 -1.68
N ARG A 47 29.42 -1.08 -1.53
CA ARG A 47 28.02 -1.06 -1.10
C ARG A 47 27.09 -1.54 -2.23
N TYR A 48 26.26 -2.53 -1.94
CA TYR A 48 25.19 -2.95 -2.83
C TYR A 48 23.99 -1.97 -2.77
N THR A 49 23.55 -1.47 -3.92
CA THR A 49 22.51 -0.42 -4.02
C THR A 49 21.18 -0.90 -4.57
N LYS A 50 21.13 -2.07 -5.21
CA LYS A 50 19.90 -2.62 -5.79
C LYS A 50 19.02 -3.25 -4.70
N ARG A 51 17.74 -3.45 -5.02
CA ARG A 51 16.80 -4.13 -4.13
C ARG A 51 17.21 -5.60 -3.93
N LEU A 52 17.25 -6.02 -2.67
CA LEU A 52 17.49 -7.40 -2.28
C LEU A 52 16.25 -8.26 -2.51
N ASN A 53 16.45 -9.55 -2.77
CA ASN A 53 15.35 -10.51 -2.85
C ASN A 53 14.83 -10.89 -1.44
N GLU A 54 13.67 -11.52 -1.35
CA GLU A 54 13.02 -11.84 -0.07
C GLU A 54 13.88 -12.71 0.86
N LYS A 55 14.63 -13.67 0.30
CA LYS A 55 15.54 -14.53 1.07
C LYS A 55 16.69 -13.72 1.67
N GLN A 56 17.29 -12.82 0.89
CA GLN A 56 18.36 -11.93 1.33
C GLN A 56 17.86 -10.93 2.37
N ILE A 57 16.67 -10.34 2.19
CA ILE A 57 16.04 -9.45 3.18
C ILE A 57 15.81 -10.21 4.48
N THR A 58 15.26 -11.42 4.41
CA THR A 58 15.00 -12.24 5.61
C THR A 58 16.29 -12.59 6.34
N ALA A 59 17.36 -12.95 5.62
CA ALA A 59 18.66 -13.21 6.21
C ALA A 59 19.24 -11.96 6.88
N LEU A 60 19.11 -10.80 6.23
CA LEU A 60 19.54 -9.52 6.80
C LEU A 60 18.75 -9.16 8.06
N LEU A 61 17.43 -9.33 8.06
CA LEU A 61 16.58 -9.08 9.23
C LEU A 61 16.94 -10.00 10.40
N LYS A 62 17.22 -11.28 10.15
CA LYS A 62 17.66 -12.21 11.20
C LYS A 62 18.94 -11.76 11.92
N VAL A 63 19.85 -11.11 11.19
CA VAL A 63 21.12 -10.62 11.75
C VAL A 63 20.97 -9.23 12.38
N THR A 64 20.15 -8.36 11.78
CA THR A 64 20.05 -6.94 12.19
C THR A 64 19.01 -6.68 13.28
N CYS A 65 17.94 -7.49 13.37
CA CYS A 65 16.91 -7.36 14.39
C CYS A 65 17.34 -7.99 15.73
N GLN A 66 18.15 -7.25 16.49
CA GLN A 66 18.65 -7.68 17.79
C GLN A 66 17.80 -7.16 18.95
N ARG A 67 17.72 -7.92 20.05
CA ARG A 67 17.07 -7.45 21.27
C ARG A 67 17.89 -6.30 21.90
N PRO A 68 17.25 -5.36 22.61
CA PRO A 68 17.96 -4.20 23.18
C PRO A 68 19.16 -4.56 24.07
N ARG A 69 19.09 -5.68 24.80
CA ARG A 69 20.18 -6.17 25.66
C ARG A 69 21.40 -6.59 24.82
N ASP A 70 21.19 -7.34 23.75
CA ASP A 70 22.26 -7.83 22.88
C ASP A 70 22.90 -6.66 22.13
N ARG A 71 22.06 -5.76 21.59
CA ARG A 71 22.52 -4.54 20.92
C ARG A 71 23.36 -3.66 21.83
N LYS A 72 22.95 -3.50 23.10
CA LYS A 72 23.73 -2.77 24.11
C LYS A 72 25.12 -3.37 24.30
N ASN A 73 25.20 -4.70 24.42
CA ASN A 73 26.47 -5.40 24.61
C ASN A 73 27.38 -5.30 23.38
N ASP A 74 26.80 -5.37 22.17
CA ASP A 74 27.54 -5.23 20.91
C ASP A 74 28.15 -3.82 20.76
N ILE A 75 27.39 -2.79 21.11
CA ILE A 75 27.89 -1.40 21.13
C ILE A 75 29.06 -1.27 22.09
N LEU A 76 28.92 -1.75 23.34
CA LEU A 76 29.98 -1.67 24.35
C LEU A 76 31.25 -2.43 23.90
N ARG A 77 31.10 -3.63 23.33
CA ARG A 77 32.22 -4.39 22.77
C ARG A 77 32.90 -3.65 21.63
N THR A 78 32.12 -3.03 20.74
CA THR A 78 32.66 -2.26 19.59
C THR A 78 33.47 -1.05 20.07
N VAL A 79 32.97 -0.32 21.07
CA VAL A 79 33.67 0.84 21.65
C VAL A 79 34.99 0.42 22.29
N GLN A 80 34.99 -0.69 23.05
CA GLN A 80 36.21 -1.24 23.66
C GLN A 80 37.21 -1.71 22.59
N HIS A 81 36.74 -2.45 21.58
CA HIS A 81 37.57 -2.95 20.49
C HIS A 81 38.24 -1.81 19.71
N ASN A 82 37.48 -0.76 19.39
CA ASN A 82 38.00 0.39 18.65
C ASN A 82 38.98 1.23 19.46
N SER A 83 38.98 1.12 20.80
CA SER A 83 39.96 1.77 21.69
C SER A 83 40.19 3.25 21.36
N TYR A 84 39.10 4.01 21.16
CA TYR A 84 39.15 5.40 20.68
C TYR A 84 40.06 6.33 21.48
N ASN A 85 40.26 6.05 22.77
CA ASN A 85 41.18 6.80 23.64
C ASN A 85 42.66 6.68 23.23
N LYS A 86 43.00 5.70 22.38
CA LYS A 86 44.35 5.49 21.85
C LYS A 86 44.53 6.10 20.45
N ASP A 87 43.46 6.56 19.83
CA ASP A 87 43.51 7.11 18.47
C ASP A 87 44.39 8.38 18.41
N PRO A 88 45.38 8.45 17.50
CA PRO A 88 46.33 9.55 17.44
C PRO A 88 45.65 10.87 17.05
N TYR A 89 44.65 10.83 16.16
CA TYR A 89 43.93 12.03 15.73
C TYR A 89 43.03 12.54 16.86
N ALA A 90 42.29 11.68 17.55
CA ALA A 90 41.47 12.07 18.69
C ALA A 90 42.31 12.79 19.76
N LYS A 91 43.53 12.31 20.02
CA LYS A 91 44.47 12.96 20.94
C LYS A 91 44.95 14.31 20.44
N GLU A 92 45.28 14.43 19.16
CA GLU A 92 45.69 15.69 18.54
C GLU A 92 44.63 16.79 18.70
N PHE A 93 43.35 16.43 18.55
CA PHE A 93 42.22 17.33 18.76
C PHE A 93 41.77 17.45 20.23
N GLY A 94 42.47 16.83 21.18
CA GLY A 94 42.13 16.86 22.61
C GLY A 94 40.80 16.18 22.97
N LEU A 95 40.28 15.30 22.10
CA LEU A 95 39.02 14.59 22.30
C LEU A 95 39.19 13.43 23.28
N LYS A 96 38.25 13.28 24.21
CA LYS A 96 38.17 12.15 25.14
C LYS A 96 36.82 11.48 25.01
N ILE A 97 36.81 10.17 24.75
CA ILE A 97 35.59 9.42 24.46
C ILE A 97 35.33 8.46 25.63
N SER A 98 34.16 8.60 26.25
CA SER A 98 33.70 7.70 27.32
C SER A 98 33.38 6.31 26.77
N GLU A 99 33.85 5.28 27.46
CA GLU A 99 33.50 3.88 27.16
C GLU A 99 32.15 3.44 27.77
N LYS A 100 31.55 4.30 28.61
CA LYS A 100 30.24 4.09 29.22
C LYS A 100 29.16 4.79 28.42
N LEU A 101 27.99 4.15 28.33
CA LEU A 101 26.79 4.75 27.75
C LEU A 101 26.34 5.97 28.57
N ALA A 102 25.85 6.98 27.87
CA ALA A 102 25.27 8.16 28.50
C ALA A 102 24.02 7.77 29.31
N SER A 103 23.96 8.25 30.55
CA SER A 103 22.77 8.11 31.39
C SER A 103 21.88 9.33 31.21
N VAL A 104 20.59 9.10 31.01
CA VAL A 104 19.60 10.15 30.79
C VAL A 104 18.42 9.87 31.70
N GLU A 105 17.98 10.88 32.44
CA GLU A 105 16.76 10.81 33.24
C GLU A 105 15.54 10.79 32.32
N ALA A 106 14.67 9.80 32.52
CA ALA A 106 13.45 9.62 31.74
C ALA A 106 12.28 9.27 32.63
N ARG A 107 11.07 9.56 32.16
CA ARG A 107 9.81 9.30 32.85
C ARG A 107 8.84 8.54 31.95
N ILE A 108 8.17 7.54 32.51
CA ILE A 108 7.10 6.81 31.84
C ILE A 108 5.80 7.59 32.07
N LEU A 109 5.20 8.09 30.99
CA LEU A 109 3.92 8.77 31.09
C LEU A 109 2.81 7.74 31.36
N PRO A 110 1.84 8.04 32.25
CA PRO A 110 0.68 7.18 32.44
C PRO A 110 -0.15 7.13 31.16
N ALA A 111 -0.71 5.95 30.86
CA ALA A 111 -1.58 5.80 29.70
C ALA A 111 -2.86 6.65 29.88
N PRO A 112 -3.35 7.31 28.81
CA PRO A 112 -4.62 8.03 28.87
C PRO A 112 -5.80 7.05 28.84
N TRP A 113 -6.92 7.45 29.43
CA TRP A 113 -8.17 6.72 29.29
C TRP A 113 -8.78 6.93 27.91
N LEU A 114 -9.11 5.84 27.22
CA LEU A 114 -9.84 5.87 25.96
C LEU A 114 -11.34 5.71 26.25
N LYS A 115 -12.15 6.65 25.78
CA LYS A 115 -13.61 6.64 25.93
C LYS A 115 -14.26 6.13 24.64
N TYR A 116 -15.13 5.13 24.79
CA TYR A 116 -15.95 4.53 23.75
C TYR A 116 -17.42 4.87 23.94
N HIS A 117 -18.24 4.51 22.96
CA HIS A 117 -19.66 4.82 22.97
C HIS A 117 -20.42 4.05 24.07
N GLU A 118 -21.48 4.65 24.62
CA GLU A 118 -22.18 4.14 25.79
C GLU A 118 -22.98 2.85 25.55
N SER A 119 -23.32 2.54 24.30
CA SER A 119 -24.01 1.29 23.94
C SER A 119 -23.08 0.08 23.89
N GLY A 120 -21.76 0.28 23.92
CA GLY A 120 -20.79 -0.81 24.04
C GLY A 120 -20.79 -1.42 25.44
N LYS A 121 -20.40 -2.70 25.56
CA LYS A 121 -20.25 -3.37 26.86
C LYS A 121 -19.15 -2.71 27.71
N GLU A 122 -18.07 -2.26 27.07
CA GLU A 122 -16.96 -1.54 27.69
C GLU A 122 -16.92 -0.09 27.21
N LYS A 123 -17.18 0.85 28.12
CA LYS A 123 -17.25 2.30 27.81
C LYS A 123 -15.90 3.01 27.90
N ASN A 124 -15.01 2.51 28.75
CA ASN A 124 -13.68 3.08 28.95
C ASN A 124 -12.65 1.97 28.89
N CYS A 125 -11.50 2.23 28.28
CA CYS A 125 -10.37 1.31 28.35
C CYS A 125 -9.07 2.06 28.67
N LEU A 126 -8.22 1.44 29.48
CA LEU A 126 -6.90 1.94 29.79
C LEU A 126 -5.87 1.09 29.01
N PRO A 127 -5.15 1.66 28.04
CA PRO A 127 -4.14 0.94 27.28
C PRO A 127 -3.08 0.31 28.18
N GLN A 128 -2.71 -0.92 27.89
CA GLN A 128 -1.67 -1.66 28.60
C GLN A 128 -0.48 -1.85 27.68
N VAL A 129 0.72 -1.47 28.15
CA VAL A 129 1.98 -1.62 27.39
C VAL A 129 1.90 -0.97 25.99
N GLY A 130 1.21 0.16 25.88
CA GLY A 130 1.02 0.88 24.62
C GLY A 130 0.04 0.20 23.63
N GLN A 131 -0.75 -0.77 24.08
CA GLN A 131 -1.70 -1.50 23.27
C GLN A 131 -3.12 -1.41 23.85
N TRP A 132 -4.12 -1.42 22.97
CA TRP A 132 -5.53 -1.57 23.31
C TRP A 132 -6.23 -2.38 22.22
N ASN A 133 -7.37 -2.96 22.57
CA ASN A 133 -8.19 -3.75 21.65
C ASN A 133 -9.62 -3.17 21.63
N MET A 134 -10.29 -3.21 20.48
CA MET A 134 -11.67 -2.76 20.27
C MET A 134 -12.74 -3.84 20.54
N MET A 135 -12.36 -5.08 20.88
CA MET A 135 -13.31 -6.13 21.26
C MET A 135 -14.26 -5.65 22.37
N ASN A 136 -15.56 -5.92 22.21
CA ASN A 136 -16.66 -5.55 23.13
C ASN A 136 -16.85 -4.04 23.39
N LYS A 137 -16.16 -3.18 22.63
CA LYS A 137 -16.25 -1.72 22.74
C LYS A 137 -17.13 -1.09 21.67
N PHE A 138 -17.50 -1.88 20.65
CA PHE A 138 -18.55 -1.52 19.70
C PHE A 138 -19.91 -1.94 20.26
N GLY A 139 -20.67 -0.98 20.76
CA GLY A 139 -22.11 -0.97 20.60
C GLY A 139 -22.46 0.22 19.72
N ASN A 140 -23.61 0.18 19.03
CA ASN A 140 -24.16 1.21 18.13
C ASN A 140 -23.37 2.53 18.17
N LEU A 141 -22.39 2.68 17.27
CA LEU A 141 -21.56 3.87 17.22
C LEU A 141 -22.46 5.08 17.03
N SER A 142 -22.45 6.05 17.95
CA SER A 142 -23.20 7.31 17.75
C SER A 142 -22.77 8.07 16.49
N TYR A 143 -21.57 7.78 15.96
CA TYR A 143 -21.01 8.37 14.73
C TYR A 143 -20.62 7.32 13.68
N GLY A 144 -21.14 6.09 13.79
CA GLY A 144 -20.83 5.03 12.83
C GLY A 144 -21.54 5.31 11.52
N PHE A 145 -20.79 5.28 10.43
CA PHE A 145 -21.37 5.35 9.10
C PHE A 145 -21.89 3.98 8.69
N GLN A 146 -23.19 3.90 8.43
CA GLN A 146 -23.85 2.71 7.91
C GLN A 146 -23.71 2.71 6.38
N ALA A 147 -22.99 1.73 5.83
CA ALA A 147 -22.88 1.53 4.40
C ALA A 147 -23.81 0.40 3.98
N ASN A 148 -24.90 0.75 3.29
CA ASN A 148 -25.93 -0.22 2.88
C ASN A 148 -25.53 -1.01 1.62
N THR A 149 -24.63 -0.45 0.80
CA THR A 149 -24.24 -1.02 -0.49
C THR A 149 -22.73 -0.96 -0.66
N TRP A 150 -22.14 -2.08 -1.05
CA TRP A 150 -20.72 -2.22 -1.35
C TRP A 150 -20.53 -3.05 -2.62
N LEU A 151 -19.50 -2.73 -3.40
CA LEU A 151 -19.17 -3.44 -4.64
C LEU A 151 -17.77 -4.04 -4.53
N VAL A 152 -17.66 -5.36 -4.69
CA VAL A 152 -16.36 -6.05 -4.81
C VAL A 152 -16.16 -6.50 -6.25
N PRO A 153 -15.13 -5.97 -6.94
CA PRO A 153 -14.79 -6.40 -8.29
C PRO A 153 -14.53 -7.92 -8.38
N PRO A 154 -14.98 -8.60 -9.46
CA PRO A 154 -14.85 -10.05 -9.60
C PRO A 154 -13.42 -10.60 -9.54
N PHE A 155 -12.40 -9.82 -9.90
CA PHE A 155 -11.00 -10.28 -9.81
C PHE A 155 -10.53 -10.43 -8.35
N ILE A 156 -11.15 -9.69 -7.42
CA ILE A 156 -10.92 -9.79 -5.97
C ILE A 156 -11.70 -10.98 -5.40
N ALA A 157 -12.95 -11.18 -5.83
CA ALA A 157 -13.81 -12.29 -5.39
C ALA A 157 -13.30 -13.68 -5.82
N LYS A 158 -12.46 -13.76 -6.86
CA LYS A 158 -11.87 -15.01 -7.36
C LYS A 158 -10.70 -15.56 -6.50
N SER A 159 -10.28 -14.86 -5.45
CA SER A 159 -9.27 -15.32 -4.48
C SER A 159 -9.86 -15.43 -3.06
N PRO A 160 -10.72 -16.42 -2.80
CA PRO A 160 -11.54 -16.50 -1.57
C PRO A 160 -10.72 -16.71 -0.28
N SER A 161 -9.47 -17.17 -0.36
CA SER A 161 -8.59 -17.37 0.80
C SER A 161 -8.16 -16.05 1.48
N ASN A 162 -8.36 -14.90 0.84
CA ASN A 162 -8.08 -13.57 1.40
C ASN A 162 -9.34 -12.81 1.84
N PHE A 163 -10.53 -13.43 1.74
CA PHE A 163 -11.79 -12.74 2.00
C PHE A 163 -12.38 -13.13 3.36
N VAL A 164 -12.48 -12.16 4.26
CA VAL A 164 -13.31 -12.27 5.47
C VAL A 164 -14.74 -11.93 5.07
N ALA A 165 -15.70 -12.78 5.42
CA ALA A 165 -17.12 -12.52 5.16
C ALA A 165 -17.49 -11.14 5.74
N LEU A 166 -18.02 -10.26 4.90
CA LEU A 166 -18.41 -8.93 5.34
C LEU A 166 -19.68 -9.03 6.20
N PRO A 167 -19.80 -8.22 7.27
CA PRO A 167 -21.03 -8.19 8.06
C PRO A 167 -22.20 -7.76 7.17
N ALA A 168 -23.25 -8.58 7.12
CA ALA A 168 -24.52 -8.22 6.51
C ALA A 168 -25.51 -7.80 7.60
N GLU A 169 -26.45 -6.91 7.26
CA GLU A 169 -27.50 -6.47 8.19
C GLU A 169 -28.36 -7.65 8.65
N ASP A 170 -28.66 -7.65 9.94
CA ASP A 170 -29.57 -8.55 10.63
C ASP A 170 -30.76 -7.71 11.11
N GLU A 171 -31.99 -8.17 10.83
CA GLU A 171 -33.25 -7.52 11.19
C GLU A 171 -33.38 -7.24 12.71
N SER A 172 -32.63 -7.95 13.55
CA SER A 172 -32.60 -7.76 15.01
C SER A 172 -32.05 -6.39 15.44
N TRP A 173 -31.38 -5.66 14.54
CA TRP A 173 -30.81 -4.33 14.79
C TRP A 173 -31.53 -3.19 14.08
N GLY A 174 -32.73 -3.43 13.54
CA GLY A 174 -33.54 -2.41 12.89
C GLY A 174 -33.06 -1.99 11.49
N GLY A 175 -32.21 -2.80 10.86
CA GLY A 175 -31.91 -2.70 9.43
C GLY A 175 -33.06 -3.30 8.62
N ASN A 176 -33.33 -2.76 7.42
CA ASN A 176 -34.31 -3.33 6.50
C ASN A 176 -33.67 -4.25 5.45
N GLY A 177 -32.54 -4.86 5.79
CA GLY A 177 -31.87 -5.85 4.97
C GLY A 177 -31.23 -5.27 3.71
N GLY A 178 -30.89 -3.97 3.69
CA GLY A 178 -30.21 -3.32 2.58
C GLY A 178 -30.85 -3.59 1.21
N GLY A 179 -31.92 -2.88 0.86
CA GLY A 179 -32.47 -3.03 -0.50
C GLY A 179 -33.89 -2.53 -0.67
N GLN A 180 -34.00 -1.24 -1.01
CA GLN A 180 -34.91 -0.75 -2.04
C GLN A 180 -34.60 0.75 -2.19
N GLY A 181 -33.94 1.10 -3.30
CA GLY A 181 -34.00 2.47 -3.77
C GLY A 181 -35.46 2.87 -3.82
N ARG A 182 -35.83 3.83 -2.97
CA ARG A 182 -37.20 4.33 -2.83
C ARG A 182 -37.85 4.52 -4.20
N ASN A 183 -38.87 3.73 -4.51
CA ASN A 183 -39.98 3.98 -5.45
C ASN A 183 -39.74 4.94 -6.64
N GLY A 184 -38.56 4.95 -7.27
CA GLY A 184 -38.20 5.93 -8.31
C GLY A 184 -38.08 7.40 -7.85
N GLU A 185 -38.11 7.70 -6.55
CA GLU A 185 -38.21 9.09 -6.03
C GLU A 185 -36.95 9.95 -6.27
N TYR A 186 -35.82 9.34 -6.66
CA TYR A 186 -34.53 10.04 -6.77
C TYR A 186 -33.98 10.15 -8.20
N GLU A 187 -34.74 9.68 -9.20
CA GLU A 187 -34.31 9.72 -10.60
C GLU A 187 -34.12 11.17 -11.10
N LEU A 188 -34.88 12.14 -10.57
CA LEU A 188 -34.83 13.55 -10.98
C LEU A 188 -34.04 14.47 -10.03
N ARG A 189 -33.24 13.90 -9.12
CA ARG A 189 -32.46 14.71 -8.16
C ARG A 189 -31.33 15.47 -8.87
N GLN A 190 -31.15 16.74 -8.52
CA GLN A 190 -30.08 17.60 -9.04
C GLN A 190 -28.75 17.32 -8.30
N TRP A 191 -28.11 16.20 -8.62
CA TRP A 191 -26.89 15.74 -7.97
C TRP A 191 -25.76 16.76 -8.03
N ALA A 192 -25.60 17.44 -9.16
CA ALA A 192 -24.54 18.42 -9.33
C ALA A 192 -24.69 19.57 -8.33
N LEU A 193 -25.91 20.09 -8.15
CA LEU A 193 -26.20 21.15 -7.20
C LEU A 193 -25.99 20.70 -5.75
N ASP A 194 -26.44 19.50 -5.39
CA ASP A 194 -26.28 18.97 -4.04
C ASP A 194 -24.80 18.77 -3.67
N PHE A 195 -23.95 18.33 -4.60
CA PHE A 195 -22.50 18.23 -4.37
C PHE A 195 -21.83 19.60 -4.27
N VAL A 196 -22.27 20.59 -5.04
CA VAL A 196 -21.78 21.98 -4.94
C VAL A 196 -22.16 22.60 -3.59
N VAL A 197 -23.39 22.39 -3.13
CA VAL A 197 -23.85 22.84 -1.80
C VAL A 197 -23.08 22.15 -0.68
N LEU A 198 -22.78 20.86 -0.82
CA LEU A 198 -21.95 20.14 0.14
C LEU A 198 -20.53 20.71 0.22
N ALA A 199 -19.92 21.01 -0.93
CA ALA A 199 -18.57 21.56 -1.02
C ALA A 199 -18.47 22.98 -0.41
N SER A 200 -19.57 23.72 -0.35
CA SER A 200 -19.62 25.08 0.22
C SER A 200 -19.94 25.13 1.72
N LEU A 201 -20.18 23.99 2.39
CA LEU A 201 -20.39 23.95 3.83
C LEU A 201 -19.12 24.32 4.62
N SER A 202 -19.29 25.11 5.69
CA SER A 202 -18.22 25.47 6.63
C SER A 202 -17.62 24.24 7.31
N CYS A 203 -16.33 24.31 7.64
CA CYS A 203 -15.56 23.24 8.29
C CYS A 203 -14.59 23.78 9.35
N LYS A 204 -14.90 24.93 9.95
CA LYS A 204 -14.00 25.67 10.85
C LYS A 204 -14.00 25.08 12.25
N THR A 205 -15.11 24.52 12.72
CA THR A 205 -15.22 23.84 14.01
C THR A 205 -15.28 22.32 13.84
N GLU A 206 -15.04 21.58 14.92
CA GLU A 206 -15.18 20.11 14.93
C GLU A 206 -16.62 19.70 14.62
N GLU A 207 -17.59 20.40 15.19
CA GLU A 207 -19.02 20.16 14.99
C GLU A 207 -19.41 20.39 13.53
N GLU A 208 -18.92 21.46 12.91
CA GLU A 208 -19.14 21.76 11.49
C GLU A 208 -18.54 20.68 10.58
N ARG A 209 -17.33 20.20 10.89
CA ARG A 209 -16.68 19.11 10.15
C ARG A 209 -17.50 17.83 10.22
N VAL A 210 -17.97 17.45 11.41
CA VAL A 210 -18.81 16.25 11.60
C VAL A 210 -20.12 16.37 10.81
N VAL A 211 -20.78 17.53 10.82
CA VAL A 211 -22.02 17.75 10.07
C VAL A 211 -21.79 17.66 8.57
N ARG A 212 -20.72 18.29 8.06
CA ARG A 212 -20.38 18.24 6.64
C ARG A 212 -20.04 16.82 6.20
N ASP A 213 -19.19 16.13 6.94
CA ASP A 213 -18.74 14.78 6.59
C ASP A 213 -19.91 13.78 6.64
N ARG A 214 -20.86 13.98 7.57
CA ARG A 214 -22.12 13.20 7.59
C ARG A 214 -23.01 13.47 6.39
N LYS A 215 -23.18 14.72 5.99
CA LYS A 215 -23.92 15.08 4.78
C LYS A 215 -23.22 14.55 3.52
N ALA A 216 -21.89 14.57 3.48
CA ALA A 216 -21.08 14.07 2.38
C ALA A 216 -21.26 12.58 2.20
N PHE A 217 -21.13 11.83 3.30
CA PHE A 217 -21.34 10.39 3.29
C PHE A 217 -22.73 10.02 2.80
N LEU A 218 -23.79 10.61 3.37
CA LEU A 218 -25.17 10.31 2.97
C LEU A 218 -25.46 10.65 1.51
N LEU A 219 -24.96 11.79 1.02
CA LEU A 219 -25.10 12.19 -0.38
C LEU A 219 -24.38 11.22 -1.31
N HIS A 220 -23.14 10.86 -0.98
CA HIS A 220 -22.32 9.94 -1.76
C HIS A 220 -22.89 8.51 -1.78
N SER A 221 -23.32 7.97 -0.63
CA SER A 221 -23.92 6.63 -0.57
C SER A 221 -25.18 6.54 -1.44
N ARG A 222 -26.09 7.52 -1.34
CA ARG A 222 -27.30 7.57 -2.18
C ARG A 222 -26.97 7.73 -3.67
N PHE A 223 -25.95 8.51 -3.98
CA PHE A 223 -25.48 8.69 -5.35
C PHE A 223 -24.96 7.37 -5.93
N VAL A 224 -24.14 6.64 -5.19
CA VAL A 224 -23.59 5.35 -5.60
C VAL A 224 -24.71 4.33 -5.79
N ASP A 225 -25.69 4.25 -4.89
CA ASP A 225 -26.84 3.35 -5.02
C ASP A 225 -27.56 3.56 -6.36
N ILE A 226 -27.87 4.82 -6.68
CA ILE A 226 -28.59 5.17 -7.91
C ILE A 226 -27.75 4.90 -9.15
N LEU A 227 -26.46 5.20 -9.13
CA LEU A 227 -25.55 4.86 -10.22
C LEU A 227 -25.48 3.34 -10.46
N ILE A 228 -25.49 2.54 -9.39
CA ILE A 228 -25.51 1.07 -9.51
C ILE A 228 -26.80 0.60 -10.18
N PHE A 229 -27.97 1.12 -9.77
CA PHE A 229 -29.24 0.76 -10.39
C PHE A 229 -29.31 1.21 -11.86
N MET A 230 -28.85 2.43 -12.17
CA MET A 230 -28.74 2.91 -13.54
C MET A 230 -27.84 2.01 -14.39
N ALA A 231 -26.67 1.64 -13.86
CA ALA A 231 -25.75 0.74 -14.55
C ALA A 231 -26.37 -0.65 -14.80
N ILE A 232 -27.03 -1.23 -13.79
CA ILE A 232 -27.72 -2.53 -13.93
C ILE A 232 -28.84 -2.44 -14.98
N LYS A 233 -29.64 -1.37 -14.96
CA LYS A 233 -30.73 -1.15 -15.92
C LYS A 233 -30.19 -1.02 -17.35
N ALA A 234 -29.19 -0.18 -17.55
CA ALA A 234 -28.52 0.02 -18.84
C ALA A 234 -27.91 -1.29 -19.37
N ILE A 235 -27.20 -2.06 -18.53
CA ILE A 235 -26.61 -3.35 -18.91
C ILE A 235 -27.70 -4.37 -19.26
N LYS A 236 -28.76 -4.49 -18.45
CA LYS A 236 -29.90 -5.39 -18.74
C LYS A 236 -30.58 -5.02 -20.05
N HIS A 237 -30.69 -3.73 -20.36
CA HIS A 237 -31.23 -3.26 -21.64
C HIS A 237 -30.35 -3.72 -22.81
N VAL A 238 -29.03 -3.49 -22.74
CA VAL A 238 -28.06 -3.94 -23.75
C VAL A 238 -28.07 -5.46 -23.94
N MET A 239 -28.11 -6.23 -22.84
CA MET A 239 -28.17 -7.69 -22.90
C MET A 239 -29.44 -8.18 -23.60
N LYS A 240 -30.59 -7.54 -23.35
CA LYS A 240 -31.86 -7.87 -24.03
C LYS A 240 -31.88 -7.44 -25.49
N SER A 241 -31.24 -6.31 -25.84
CA SER A 241 -31.21 -5.80 -27.22
C SER A 241 -30.22 -6.54 -28.11
N ASN A 242 -29.06 -6.96 -27.60
CA ASN A 242 -28.05 -7.73 -28.36
C ASN A 242 -28.49 -9.16 -28.71
N ILE A 243 -29.46 -9.74 -27.99
CA ILE A 243 -30.06 -11.04 -28.37
C ILE A 243 -30.81 -10.94 -29.72
N LYS A 244 -31.10 -9.73 -30.22
CA LYS A 244 -31.83 -9.50 -31.48
C LYS A 244 -30.97 -9.05 -32.67
N ASN A 245 -29.73 -8.62 -32.49
CA ASN A 245 -28.88 -8.08 -33.56
C ASN A 245 -27.42 -8.56 -33.45
N GLU A 246 -27.03 -9.52 -34.29
CA GLU A 246 -25.64 -9.95 -34.48
C GLU A 246 -24.97 -9.16 -35.61
N SER A 247 -24.60 -7.90 -35.36
CA SER A 247 -23.55 -7.21 -36.13
C SER A 247 -23.23 -5.86 -35.49
N ASN A 248 -22.37 -5.85 -34.46
CA ASN A 248 -21.86 -4.60 -33.89
C ASN A 248 -20.33 -4.54 -34.01
N SER A 249 -19.84 -3.43 -34.56
CA SER A 249 -18.42 -3.11 -34.72
C SER A 249 -17.74 -2.88 -33.35
N PRO A 250 -16.43 -3.19 -33.23
CA PRO A 250 -15.71 -2.95 -31.99
C PRO A 250 -15.52 -1.44 -31.79
N SER A 251 -15.85 -0.95 -30.59
CA SER A 251 -15.88 0.46 -30.15
C SER A 251 -17.17 1.27 -30.36
N SER A 252 -18.30 0.66 -30.73
CA SER A 252 -19.59 1.38 -30.75
C SER A 252 -20.17 1.56 -29.34
N ILE A 253 -20.79 2.73 -29.09
CA ILE A 253 -21.63 2.94 -27.91
C ILE A 253 -22.83 1.98 -28.03
N LEU A 254 -22.96 1.06 -27.08
CA LEU A 254 -24.01 0.05 -27.08
C LEU A 254 -25.33 0.62 -26.55
N HIS A 255 -25.26 1.55 -25.59
CA HIS A 255 -26.41 2.22 -25.01
C HIS A 255 -25.97 3.47 -24.26
N GLU A 256 -26.76 4.53 -24.35
CA GLU A 256 -26.61 5.75 -23.55
C GLU A 256 -27.96 6.07 -22.91
N GLU A 257 -27.95 6.24 -21.59
CA GLU A 257 -29.12 6.60 -20.79
C GLU A 257 -28.81 7.90 -20.04
N ARG A 258 -29.70 8.89 -20.14
CA ARG A 258 -29.58 10.16 -19.41
C ARG A 258 -30.79 10.35 -18.51
N ILE A 259 -30.55 10.55 -17.22
CA ILE A 259 -31.57 10.81 -16.21
C ILE A 259 -31.12 12.03 -15.39
N GLY A 260 -31.83 13.16 -15.56
CA GLY A 260 -31.46 14.43 -14.92
C GLY A 260 -30.02 14.87 -15.26
N ASP A 261 -29.22 15.09 -14.21
CA ASP A 261 -27.79 15.46 -14.29
C ASP A 261 -26.86 14.27 -14.61
N LEU A 262 -27.38 13.03 -14.63
CA LEU A 262 -26.59 11.82 -14.79
C LEU A 262 -26.72 11.25 -16.21
N SER A 263 -25.58 10.88 -16.80
CA SER A 263 -25.52 10.15 -18.06
C SER A 263 -24.68 8.87 -17.89
N GLY A 264 -25.25 7.72 -18.18
CA GLY A 264 -24.57 6.43 -18.21
C GLY A 264 -24.37 5.97 -19.65
N VAL A 265 -23.13 5.63 -20.02
CA VAL A 265 -22.80 5.11 -21.36
C VAL A 265 -22.21 3.71 -21.23
N VAL A 266 -22.83 2.74 -21.90
CA VAL A 266 -22.33 1.36 -22.01
C VAL A 266 -21.57 1.24 -23.33
N LYS A 267 -20.29 0.87 -23.25
CA LYS A 267 -19.42 0.68 -24.41
C LYS A 267 -18.96 -0.78 -24.49
N CYS A 268 -18.80 -1.29 -25.71
CA CYS A 268 -18.17 -2.58 -25.93
C CYS A 268 -16.66 -2.43 -25.73
N ASP A 269 -16.06 -3.27 -24.88
CA ASP A 269 -14.61 -3.27 -24.68
C ASP A 269 -13.91 -3.83 -25.93
N ILE A 270 -12.75 -3.26 -26.27
CA ILE A 270 -11.93 -3.77 -27.38
C ILE A 270 -11.42 -5.14 -26.92
N ARG A 271 -11.63 -6.19 -27.73
CA ARG A 271 -10.97 -7.48 -27.50
C ARG A 271 -9.47 -7.22 -27.35
N ASN A 272 -8.95 -7.30 -26.12
CA ASN A 272 -7.52 -7.30 -25.89
C ASN A 272 -6.93 -8.50 -26.62
N GLY A 273 -6.39 -8.24 -27.81
CA GLY A 273 -5.49 -9.14 -28.51
C GLY A 273 -4.27 -9.38 -27.63
N ASN A 274 -3.90 -10.66 -27.55
CA ASN A 274 -2.64 -11.17 -27.01
C ASN A 274 -2.47 -11.06 -25.49
N ARG A 275 -3.01 -12.05 -24.77
CA ARG A 275 -2.27 -12.67 -23.65
C ARG A 275 -1.21 -13.59 -24.26
N VAL A 276 0.05 -13.18 -24.21
CA VAL A 276 1.21 -14.08 -24.16
C VAL A 276 1.54 -14.29 -22.70
#